data_AF-A0A940U5L1-F1
#
_entry.id   AF-A0A940U5L1-F1
#
_cell.length_a   1.000
_cell.length_b   1.000
_cell.length_c   1.000
_cell.angle_alpha   90.00
_cell.angle_beta   90.00
_cell.angle_gamma   90.00
#
_symmetry.space_group_name_H-M   'P 1'
#
loop_
_entity.id
_entity.type
_entity.pdbx_description
1 polymer ?
#
loop_
_entity_poly.entity_id
_entity_poly.type
_entity_poly.pdbx_seq_one_letter_code
_entity_poly.pdbx_strand_id
1 'polypeptide(L)' 'MVEKLEDKKSFSGEVLKVVGPDYESGTPRQPHIWRGKIRGREEILKYLQTGERYWYSKDWYGSEKRKTPA' A
#
# COMPACT_ATOMS: atom_id res chain seq x y z
N MET A 1 8.61 26.76 4.40
CA MET A 1 8.67 25.48 3.67
C MET A 1 10.14 25.18 3.49
N VAL A 2 10.70 24.24 4.26
CA VAL A 2 12.13 23.94 4.21
C VAL A 2 12.31 22.88 3.12
N GLU A 3 12.71 23.31 1.92
CA GLU A 3 12.98 22.40 0.81
C GLU A 3 14.21 21.53 1.15
N LYS A 4 13.99 20.26 1.49
CA LYS A 4 15.07 19.28 1.62
C LYS A 4 15.48 18.87 0.20
N LEU A 5 16.56 19.42 -0.32
CA LEU A 5 17.08 19.06 -1.64
C LEU A 5 18.11 17.93 -1.49
N GLU A 6 17.93 16.84 -2.22
CA GLU A 6 18.83 15.68 -2.29
C GLU A 6 19.49 15.58 -3.67
N ASP A 7 20.80 15.32 -3.69
CA ASP A 7 21.54 15.12 -4.94
C ASP A 7 21.31 13.69 -5.45
N LYS A 8 20.62 13.56 -6.59
CA LYS A 8 20.35 12.27 -7.24
C LYS A 8 20.94 12.25 -8.65
N LYS A 9 21.61 11.16 -9.01
CA LYS A 9 22.06 10.95 -10.39
C LYS A 9 20.86 10.67 -11.29
N SER A 10 20.74 11.45 -12.34
CA SER A 10 19.81 11.21 -13.43
C SER A 10 20.23 9.97 -14.22
N PHE A 11 19.31 9.43 -15.01
CA PHE A 11 19.60 8.31 -15.91
C PHE A 11 20.75 8.61 -16.90
N SER A 12 20.93 9.89 -17.24
CA SER A 12 21.98 10.39 -18.13
C SER A 12 23.33 10.64 -17.44
N GLY A 13 23.43 10.40 -16.12
CA GLY A 13 24.67 10.53 -15.35
C GLY A 13 24.92 11.90 -14.72
N GLU A 14 24.04 12.88 -14.97
CA GLU A 14 24.11 14.22 -14.38
C GLU A 14 23.60 14.22 -12.94
N VAL A 15 24.21 15.02 -12.06
CA VAL A 15 23.76 15.16 -10.67
C VAL A 15 22.71 16.27 -10.62
N LEU A 16 21.47 15.90 -10.28
CA LEU A 16 20.35 16.82 -10.15
C LEU A 16 19.93 16.94 -8.68
N LYS A 17 19.61 18.16 -8.24
CA LYS A 17 18.98 18.42 -6.95
C LYS A 17 17.48 18.16 -7.06
N VAL A 18 17.01 17.14 -6.35
CA VAL A 18 15.60 16.74 -6.32
C VAL A 18 15.03 17.06 -4.95
N VAL A 19 13.77 17.51 -4.90
CA VAL A 19 13.06 17.65 -3.63
C VAL A 19 12.90 16.26 -3.02
N GLY A 20 13.53 16.09 -1.85
CA GLY A 20 13.48 14.87 -1.07
C GLY A 20 12.11 14.62 -0.45
N PRO A 21 11.96 13.51 0.29
CA PRO A 21 10.68 13.17 0.90
C PRO A 21 10.27 14.19 1.97
N ASP A 22 9.14 14.87 1.74
CA ASP A 22 8.46 15.76 2.70
C ASP A 22 7.57 15.02 3.70
N TYR A 23 7.54 13.68 3.66
CA TYR A 23 6.79 12.87 4.60
C TYR A 23 7.65 12.46 5.79
N GLU A 24 7.04 12.40 6.98
CA GLU A 24 7.70 11.80 8.13
C GLU A 24 7.87 10.29 7.92
N SER A 25 9.02 9.75 8.32
CA SER A 25 9.27 8.32 8.25
C SER A 25 8.33 7.59 9.21
N GLY A 26 7.26 7.02 8.65
CA GLY A 26 6.33 6.17 9.40
C GLY A 26 7.02 4.88 9.79
N THR A 27 7.69 4.85 10.95
CA THR A 27 8.22 3.61 11.50
C THR A 27 7.13 3.01 12.39
N PRO A 28 6.40 1.97 11.96
CA PRO A 28 5.39 1.35 12.81
C PRO A 28 6.10 0.74 14.02
N ARG A 29 5.93 1.36 15.19
CA ARG A 29 6.52 0.89 16.45
C ARG A 29 5.88 -0.42 16.94
N GLN A 30 4.70 -0.74 16.42
CA GLN A 30 3.92 -1.91 16.81
C GLN A 30 3.18 -2.48 15.60
N PRO A 31 2.94 -3.80 15.57
CA PRO A 31 2.11 -4.42 14.55
C PRO A 31 0.68 -3.87 14.62
N HIS A 32 0.09 -3.61 13.46
CA HIS A 32 -1.28 -3.11 13.38
C HIS A 32 -2.28 -4.22 13.73
N ILE A 33 -2.84 -4.17 14.95
CA ILE A 33 -3.86 -5.13 15.41
C ILE A 33 -5.25 -4.68 14.90
N TRP A 34 -5.54 -4.97 13.64
CA TRP A 34 -6.82 -4.62 13.01
C TRP A 34 -8.02 -5.25 13.72
N ARG A 35 -7.85 -6.46 14.28
CA ARG A 35 -8.90 -7.20 15.00
C ARG A 35 -9.45 -6.45 16.21
N GLY A 36 -8.66 -5.57 16.84
CA GLY A 36 -9.11 -4.77 17.98
C GLY A 36 -10.15 -3.70 17.65
N LYS A 37 -10.29 -3.34 16.36
CA LYS A 37 -11.25 -2.33 15.89
C LYS A 37 -12.61 -2.91 15.49
N ILE A 38 -12.74 -4.24 15.45
CA ILE A 38 -13.91 -4.94 14.94
C ILE A 38 -14.49 -5.80 16.06
N ARG A 39 -15.76 -5.56 16.41
CA ARG A 39 -16.35 -6.14 17.63
C ARG A 39 -17.26 -7.34 17.38
N GLY A 40 -17.51 -7.71 16.13
CA GLY A 40 -18.41 -8.81 15.77
C GLY A 40 -17.87 -9.76 14.71
N ARG A 41 -18.29 -11.03 14.77
CA ARG A 41 -17.97 -12.06 13.77
C ARG A 41 -18.39 -11.63 12.36
N GLU A 42 -19.57 -11.04 12.23
CA GLU A 42 -20.10 -10.58 10.94
C GLU A 42 -19.26 -9.44 10.37
N GLU A 43 -18.87 -8.46 11.19
CA GLU A 43 -17.98 -7.38 10.75
C GLU A 43 -16.59 -7.90 10.38
N ILE A 44 -16.06 -8.91 11.09
CA ILE A 44 -14.78 -9.55 10.74
C ILE A 44 -14.91 -10.20 9.36
N LEU A 45 -15.97 -10.96 9.11
CA LEU A 45 -16.20 -11.59 7.81
C LEU A 45 -16.36 -10.56 6.70
N LYS A 46 -17.09 -9.48 6.95
CA LYS A 46 -17.25 -8.38 6.00
C LYS A 46 -15.93 -7.66 5.71
N TYR A 47 -15.12 -7.41 6.73
CA TYR A 47 -13.80 -6.81 6.59
C TYR A 47 -12.87 -7.71 5.76
N LEU A 48 -12.84 -9.01 6.02
CA LEU A 48 -12.06 -9.96 5.24
C LEU A 48 -12.53 -10.01 3.78
N GLN A 49 -13.84 -10.13 3.54
CA GLN A 49 -14.38 -10.12 2.16
C GLN A 49 -14.07 -8.84 1.39
N THR A 50 -14.05 -7.69 2.09
CA THR A 50 -13.77 -6.37 1.47
C THR A 50 -12.27 -6.11 1.32
N GLY A 51 -11.46 -6.48 2.31
CA GLY A 51 -10.01 -6.27 2.32
C GLY A 51 -9.27 -7.28 1.43
N GLU A 52 -9.77 -8.51 1.38
CA GLU A 52 -9.30 -9.59 0.51
C GLU A 52 -10.18 -9.71 -0.73
N ARG A 53 -10.68 -8.57 -1.22
CA ARG A 53 -11.48 -8.49 -2.44
C ARG A 53 -10.76 -9.13 -3.64
N TYR A 54 -9.43 -9.10 -3.66
CA TYR A 54 -8.62 -9.82 -4.65
C TYR A 54 -8.88 -11.33 -4.68
N TRP A 55 -9.13 -11.94 -3.52
CA TRP A 55 -9.34 -13.38 -3.38
C TRP A 55 -10.82 -13.77 -3.43
N TYR A 56 -11.72 -12.90 -2.98
CA TYR A 56 -13.15 -13.23 -2.83
C TYR A 56 -14.09 -12.57 -3.84
N SER A 57 -13.65 -11.55 -4.57
CA SER A 57 -14.51 -10.85 -5.52
C SER A 57 -14.67 -11.65 -6.80
N LYS A 58 -15.93 -12.02 -7.13
CA LYS A 58 -16.28 -12.59 -8.43
C LYS A 58 -16.45 -11.54 -9.52
N ASP A 59 -16.61 -10.28 -9.12
CA ASP A 59 -16.91 -9.15 -10.03
C ASP A 59 -15.66 -8.38 -10.47
N TRP A 60 -14.51 -8.58 -9.81
CA TRP A 60 -13.30 -7.77 -10.06
C TRP A 60 -12.07 -8.66 -10.19
N TYR A 61 -11.79 -9.06 -11.42
CA TYR A 61 -10.56 -9.75 -11.80
C TYR A 61 -9.41 -8.73 -11.72
N GLY A 62 -8.72 -8.64 -10.58
CA GLY A 62 -7.59 -7.72 -10.42
C GLY A 62 -6.48 -8.02 -11.43
N SER A 63 -6.29 -7.15 -12.42
CA SER A 63 -5.37 -7.21 -13.60
C SER A 63 -5.19 -8.55 -14.33
N GLU A 64 -5.85 -9.61 -13.88
CA GLU A 64 -5.60 -11.00 -14.20
C GLU A 64 -6.91 -11.60 -14.67
N LYS A 65 -7.29 -11.23 -15.90
CA LYS A 65 -7.89 -12.24 -16.77
C LYS A 65 -6.79 -13.27 -17.08
N ARG A 66 -6.44 -14.12 -16.11
CA ARG A 66 -5.66 -15.32 -16.40
C ARG A 66 -6.53 -16.24 -17.24
N LYS A 67 -6.03 -16.65 -18.41
CA LYS A 67 -6.74 -17.56 -19.33
C LYS A 67 -6.85 -19.00 -18.78
N THR A 68 -6.18 -19.30 -17.68
CA THR A 68 -6.16 -20.61 -17.05
C THR A 68 -6.37 -20.45 -15.54
N PRO A 69 -7.43 -21.05 -14.96
CA PRO A 69 -7.60 -21.11 -13.51
C PRO A 69 -6.56 -22.06 -12.88
N ALA A 70 -6.18 -21.76 -11.64
CA ALA A 70 -5.28 -22.58 -10.82
C ALA A 70 -6.01 -23.78 -10.21
#